data_AF-A0A1F9E1U3-F1
#
_entry.id   AF-A0A1F9E1U3-F1
#
_cell.length_a   1.000
_cell.length_b   1.000
_cell.length_c   1.000
_cell.angle_alpha   90.00
_cell.angle_beta   90.00
_cell.angle_gamma   90.00
#
_symmetry.space_group_name_H-M   'P 1'
#
loop_
_entity.id
_entity.type
_entity.pdbx_description
1 polymer ?
#
loop_
_entity_poly.entity_id
_entity_poly.type
_entity_poly.pdbx_seq_one_letter_code
_entity_poly.pdbx_strand_id
1 'polypeptide(L)'
;MGRDEARTLTTLKSHFQVMHAFIAKFRGRVVAVHGDSLLAEFASVVDAVQCAVEIQNTLEARNEEIPEEARMLFRIGINLGDVIEEEGNIYGDGVNVATRLESLAKGGGICISRSVHDHVKNKLRVGYQSLGAHSVKNIAEPVRVYRVLPEPGASGKTVVKAWYRLKQRQKAVLALAVALLAVVGGLTVKKHLDRPGSSPGISPFLAEKKALPLPDKPSIAVLPFENMTGDPGQQYFADGFTEQIISSLAKISSLFVIARNSSFTYKGKPVKVQQVSEELGVRYVLEGSIQKSGAQVRINAQLIDAVSGEHLWSEHYDRDLKEIFRLQDEVVLKITSALQVNLTSGEQARVWAEGTKNLEAYLRLLQGREYLIQGNRESIALARRMAEEAIALDPRYADAYALLGATYHQEVFLGTSRPKESIAKAIELTMKALAMNGSLADARGRLGVLYSWSGRYDEGIAEAERGVELDPNSATANFFLSNVLRYAGRSKEAIPVIRKALRLEPIAPDVFVQNLALVYFQAGDCKEAVATCEKGLRREPDNLNSHAIRAAVYGYCGREAEARIEAAEVLRINPKFTVESYTRILPYKYQSNKDLTIQGLRKAGLP
;
A
#
# COMPACT_ATOMS: atom_id res chain seq x y z
N MET A 1 2.80 -29.34 12.73
CA MET A 1 3.24 -28.79 14.03
C MET A 1 2.30 -29.28 15.12
N GLY A 2 2.48 -30.49 15.67
CA GLY A 2 1.50 -31.03 16.64
C GLY A 2 1.99 -32.19 17.50
N ARG A 3 3.31 -32.39 17.60
CA ARG A 3 3.90 -33.52 18.36
C ARG A 3 4.94 -33.13 19.40
N ASP A 4 5.19 -31.84 19.66
CA ASP A 4 6.25 -31.42 20.61
C ASP A 4 5.97 -30.11 21.38
N GLU A 5 4.70 -29.75 21.62
CA GLU A 5 4.34 -28.54 22.39
C GLU A 5 4.84 -28.62 23.85
N ALA A 6 4.73 -29.80 24.47
CA ALA A 6 5.15 -30.01 25.86
C ALA A 6 6.68 -29.89 26.05
N ARG A 7 7.48 -30.37 25.09
CA ARG A 7 8.94 -30.25 25.11
C ARG A 7 9.37 -28.82 24.82
N THR A 8 8.73 -28.16 23.87
CA THR A 8 8.95 -26.73 23.56
C THR A 8 8.72 -25.88 24.81
N LEU A 9 7.62 -26.10 25.52
CA LEU A 9 7.32 -25.38 26.76
C LEU A 9 8.33 -25.68 27.89
N THR A 10 8.83 -26.91 27.96
CA THR A 10 9.84 -27.31 28.94
C THR A 10 11.20 -26.67 28.66
N THR A 11 11.62 -26.63 27.40
CA THR A 11 12.85 -25.96 26.96
C THR A 11 12.77 -24.45 27.21
N LEU A 12 11.63 -23.82 26.88
CA LEU A 12 11.39 -22.39 27.14
C LEU A 12 11.50 -22.07 28.64
N LYS A 13 10.86 -22.87 29.51
CA LYS A 13 10.96 -22.71 30.98
C LYS A 13 12.39 -22.85 31.49
N SER A 14 13.15 -23.82 30.97
CA SER A 14 14.57 -24.01 31.33
C SER A 14 15.42 -22.81 30.90
N HIS A 15 15.18 -22.24 29.72
CA HIS A 15 15.88 -21.04 29.26
C HIS A 15 15.52 -19.80 30.10
N PHE A 16 14.25 -19.61 30.46
CA PHE A 16 13.87 -18.53 31.38
C PHE A 16 14.48 -18.68 32.77
N GLN A 17 14.60 -19.88 33.31
CA GLN A 17 15.29 -20.09 34.60
C GLN A 17 16.76 -19.63 34.54
N VAL A 18 17.46 -19.90 33.43
CA VAL A 18 18.83 -19.40 33.21
C VAL A 18 18.86 -17.87 33.14
N MET A 19 17.95 -17.27 32.38
CA MET A 19 17.86 -15.82 32.27
C MET A 19 17.59 -15.17 33.62
N HIS A 20 16.63 -15.69 34.41
CA HIS A 20 16.34 -15.21 35.75
C HIS A 20 17.58 -15.26 36.67
N ALA A 21 18.34 -16.35 36.62
CA ALA A 21 19.56 -16.49 37.42
C ALA A 21 20.64 -15.46 37.03
N PHE A 22 20.84 -15.22 35.73
CA PHE A 22 21.79 -14.20 35.27
C PHE A 22 21.31 -12.78 35.55
N ILE A 23 20.02 -12.49 35.39
CA ILE A 23 19.45 -11.18 35.68
C ILE A 23 19.65 -10.85 37.17
N ALA A 24 19.35 -11.79 38.07
CA ALA A 24 19.60 -11.62 39.50
C ALA A 24 21.11 -11.47 39.81
N LYS A 25 21.98 -12.30 39.20
CA LYS A 25 23.45 -12.22 39.37
C LYS A 25 24.01 -10.86 38.97
N PHE A 26 23.45 -10.24 37.94
CA PHE A 26 23.83 -8.90 37.46
C PHE A 26 22.95 -7.79 38.04
N ARG A 27 22.31 -8.01 39.20
CA ARG A 27 21.54 -6.99 39.94
C ARG A 27 20.39 -6.37 39.13
N GLY A 28 19.83 -7.11 38.18
CA GLY A 28 18.61 -6.74 37.48
C GLY A 28 17.37 -7.31 38.15
N ARG A 29 16.23 -6.69 37.87
CA ARG A 29 14.89 -7.14 38.29
C ARG A 29 14.09 -7.54 37.06
N VAL A 30 13.49 -8.73 37.07
CA VAL A 30 12.52 -9.11 36.03
C VAL A 30 11.20 -8.42 36.35
N VAL A 31 10.69 -7.65 35.39
CA VAL A 31 9.48 -6.85 35.54
C VAL A 31 8.27 -7.58 34.99
N ALA A 32 8.41 -8.22 33.81
CA ALA A 32 7.30 -8.94 33.21
C ALA A 32 7.75 -10.12 32.33
N VAL A 33 6.91 -11.15 32.27
CA VAL A 33 7.07 -12.30 31.36
C VAL A 33 5.76 -12.50 30.60
N HIS A 34 5.83 -12.47 29.27
CA HIS A 34 4.67 -12.60 28.39
C HIS A 34 4.96 -13.66 27.32
N GLY A 35 4.39 -14.86 27.48
CA GLY A 35 4.59 -15.95 26.54
C GLY A 35 6.07 -16.35 26.44
N ASP A 36 6.71 -16.00 25.32
CA ASP A 36 8.11 -16.25 24.98
C ASP A 36 9.04 -15.03 25.20
N SER A 37 8.50 -13.93 25.73
CA SER A 37 9.21 -12.67 25.94
C SER A 37 9.41 -12.36 27.44
N LEU A 38 10.56 -11.77 27.78
CA LEU A 38 10.94 -11.39 29.13
C LEU A 38 11.47 -9.95 29.15
N LEU A 39 10.95 -9.13 30.07
CA LEU A 39 11.37 -7.74 30.29
C LEU A 39 12.07 -7.63 31.65
N ALA A 40 13.27 -7.05 31.66
CA ALA A 40 14.05 -6.81 32.87
C ALA A 40 14.63 -5.41 32.90
N GLU A 41 14.73 -4.85 34.09
CA GLU A 41 15.37 -3.57 34.36
C GLU A 41 16.68 -3.77 35.10
N PHE A 42 17.60 -2.82 34.91
CA PHE A 42 18.91 -2.81 35.55
C PHE A 42 19.26 -1.40 35.98
N ALA A 43 19.80 -1.24 37.18
CA ALA A 43 20.36 0.03 37.64
C ALA A 43 21.66 0.41 36.91
N SER A 44 22.31 -0.54 36.24
CA SER A 44 23.59 -0.36 35.53
C SER A 44 23.50 -0.89 34.10
N VAL A 45 23.77 0.00 33.14
CA VAL A 45 23.85 -0.36 31.70
C VAL A 45 24.99 -1.34 31.42
N VAL A 46 26.08 -1.26 32.20
CA VAL A 46 27.21 -2.20 32.09
C VAL A 46 26.76 -3.61 32.50
N ASP A 47 26.01 -3.70 33.59
CA ASP A 47 25.49 -4.97 34.11
C ASP A 47 24.47 -5.56 33.14
N ALA A 48 23.60 -4.74 32.55
CA ALA A 48 22.62 -5.17 31.55
C ALA A 48 23.28 -5.78 30.31
N VAL A 49 24.31 -5.12 29.76
CA VAL A 49 25.02 -5.64 28.56
C VAL A 49 25.84 -6.88 28.89
N GLN A 50 26.50 -6.93 30.06
CA GLN A 50 27.25 -8.11 30.48
C GLN A 50 26.32 -9.30 30.74
N CYS A 51 25.17 -9.07 31.38
CA CYS A 51 24.13 -10.08 31.58
C CYS A 51 23.66 -10.66 30.24
N ALA A 52 23.36 -9.81 29.27
CA ALA A 52 22.92 -10.25 27.95
C ALA A 52 23.98 -11.10 27.21
N VAL A 53 25.26 -10.73 27.32
CA VAL A 53 26.36 -11.50 26.72
C VAL A 53 26.48 -12.88 27.37
N GLU A 54 26.42 -12.96 28.70
CA GLU A 54 26.49 -14.24 29.42
C GLU A 54 25.27 -15.14 29.14
N ILE A 55 24.07 -14.54 29.02
CA ILE A 55 22.86 -15.25 28.63
C ILE A 55 23.03 -15.84 27.23
N GLN A 56 23.43 -15.04 26.23
CA GLN A 56 23.58 -15.54 24.87
C GLN A 56 24.64 -16.63 24.77
N ASN A 57 25.81 -16.47 25.41
CA ASN A 57 26.87 -17.49 25.42
C ASN A 57 26.38 -18.80 26.06
N THR A 58 25.64 -18.71 27.16
CA THR A 58 25.13 -19.90 27.86
C THR A 58 24.05 -20.62 27.04
N LEU A 59 23.17 -19.86 26.38
CA LEU A 59 22.12 -20.42 25.54
C LEU A 59 22.68 -20.98 24.22
N GLU A 60 23.71 -20.36 23.66
CA GLU A 60 24.44 -20.88 22.50
C GLU A 60 25.08 -22.24 22.83
N ALA A 61 25.80 -22.35 23.94
CA ALA A 61 26.38 -23.61 24.40
C ALA A 61 25.32 -24.71 24.63
N ARG A 62 24.15 -24.36 25.19
CA ARG A 62 23.04 -25.31 25.37
C ARG A 62 22.38 -25.71 24.05
N ASN A 63 22.37 -24.84 23.06
CA ASN A 63 21.84 -25.12 21.74
C ASN A 63 22.76 -26.02 20.90
N GLU A 64 24.06 -26.14 21.22
CA GLU A 64 24.98 -27.05 20.54
C GLU A 64 24.56 -28.53 20.68
N GLU A 65 24.00 -28.91 21.82
CA GLU A 65 23.51 -30.26 22.13
C GLU A 65 22.12 -30.56 21.51
N ILE A 66 21.49 -29.58 20.85
CA ILE A 66 20.13 -29.66 20.30
C ILE A 66 20.18 -29.63 18.76
N PRO A 67 19.39 -30.46 18.06
CA PRO A 67 19.26 -30.41 16.60
C PRO A 67 18.85 -29.02 16.11
N GLU A 68 19.38 -28.58 14.96
CA GLU A 68 19.21 -27.20 14.46
C GLU A 68 17.75 -26.75 14.36
N GLU A 69 16.85 -27.66 13.98
CA GLU A 69 15.40 -27.44 13.85
C GLU A 69 14.67 -27.22 15.18
N ALA A 70 15.30 -27.56 16.31
CA ALA A 70 14.74 -27.46 17.66
C ALA A 70 15.44 -26.42 18.55
N ARG A 71 16.42 -25.68 18.01
CA ARG A 71 17.16 -24.64 18.75
C ARG A 71 16.29 -23.41 19.01
N MET A 72 16.35 -22.88 20.23
CA MET A 72 15.67 -21.63 20.58
C MET A 72 16.67 -20.49 20.63
N LEU A 73 16.57 -19.58 19.67
CA LEU A 73 17.48 -18.44 19.53
C LEU A 73 16.81 -17.15 20.00
N PHE A 74 17.15 -16.70 21.20
CA PHE A 74 16.60 -15.47 21.76
C PHE A 74 17.25 -14.23 21.17
N ARG A 75 16.48 -13.15 21.10
CA ARG A 75 16.91 -11.82 20.69
C ARG A 75 16.91 -10.92 21.91
N ILE A 76 17.93 -10.07 22.05
CA ILE A 76 18.02 -9.14 23.17
C ILE A 76 18.19 -7.71 22.65
N GLY A 77 17.35 -6.79 23.15
CA GLY A 77 17.43 -5.36 22.94
C GLY A 77 17.69 -4.62 24.25
N ILE A 78 18.66 -3.70 24.28
CA ILE A 78 19.02 -2.96 25.50
C ILE A 78 19.01 -1.47 25.22
N ASN A 79 18.21 -0.73 25.98
CA ASN A 79 18.15 0.72 25.91
C ASN A 79 18.40 1.35 27.29
N LEU A 80 18.92 2.59 27.28
CA LEU A 80 18.96 3.48 28.43
C LEU A 80 17.98 4.62 28.16
N GLY A 81 16.97 4.77 29.03
CA GLY A 81 15.98 5.82 28.97
C GLY A 81 15.07 5.78 30.20
N ASP A 82 14.25 6.82 30.35
CA ASP A 82 13.35 6.95 31.49
C ASP A 82 12.19 5.95 31.38
N VAL A 83 11.78 5.42 32.52
CA VAL A 83 10.65 4.50 32.68
C VAL A 83 9.80 4.95 33.86
N ILE A 84 8.49 4.76 33.73
CA ILE A 84 7.50 5.01 34.79
C ILE A 84 7.09 3.66 35.35
N GLU A 85 7.18 3.50 36.67
CA GLU A 85 6.72 2.29 37.36
C GLU A 85 5.30 2.51 37.89
N GLU A 86 4.37 1.66 37.47
CA GLU A 86 2.98 1.65 37.94
C GLU A 86 2.56 0.19 38.19
N GLU A 87 2.06 -0.09 39.39
CA GLU A 87 1.63 -1.44 39.83
C GLU A 87 2.68 -2.57 39.62
N GLY A 88 3.98 -2.24 39.68
CA GLY A 88 5.07 -3.20 39.50
C GLY A 88 5.40 -3.53 38.04
N ASN A 89 4.77 -2.83 37.07
CA ASN A 89 5.14 -2.84 35.66
C ASN A 89 5.88 -1.55 35.29
N ILE A 90 6.71 -1.62 34.24
CA ILE A 90 7.41 -0.45 33.70
C ILE A 90 6.85 -0.06 32.33
N TYR A 91 6.63 1.24 32.15
CA TYR A 91 6.12 1.85 30.92
C TYR A 91 6.99 3.04 30.49
N GLY A 92 6.88 3.43 29.22
CA GLY A 92 7.55 4.62 28.69
C GLY A 92 8.45 4.35 27.49
N ASP A 93 9.02 5.42 26.95
CA ASP A 93 9.83 5.40 25.73
C ASP A 93 11.06 4.49 25.86
N GLY A 94 11.61 4.36 27.09
CA GLY A 94 12.71 3.45 27.40
C GLY A 94 12.41 2.00 27.00
N VAL A 95 11.20 1.52 27.29
CA VAL A 95 10.73 0.16 26.99
C VAL A 95 10.49 -0.01 25.49
N ASN A 96 9.82 0.97 24.86
CA ASN A 96 9.51 0.94 23.43
C ASN A 96 10.78 0.84 22.56
N VAL A 97 11.85 1.55 22.94
CA VAL A 97 13.15 1.45 22.25
C VAL A 97 13.78 0.09 22.46
N ALA A 98 13.76 -0.45 23.69
CA ALA A 98 14.34 -1.76 23.99
C ALA A 98 13.69 -2.86 23.15
N THR A 99 12.35 -2.89 23.05
CA THR A 99 11.61 -3.82 22.19
C THR A 99 11.96 -3.64 20.71
N ARG A 100 12.15 -2.39 20.25
CA ARG A 100 12.56 -2.16 18.86
C ARG A 100 13.97 -2.66 18.58
N LEU A 101 14.90 -2.46 19.50
CA LEU A 101 16.26 -2.99 19.39
C LEU A 101 16.26 -4.52 19.36
N GLU A 102 15.44 -5.16 20.18
CA GLU A 102 15.27 -6.62 20.19
C GLU A 102 14.81 -7.13 18.81
N SER A 103 13.85 -6.46 18.18
CA SER A 103 13.39 -6.83 16.82
C SER A 103 14.46 -6.70 15.72
N LEU A 104 15.52 -5.90 15.94
CA LEU A 104 16.63 -5.71 15.01
C LEU A 104 17.78 -6.72 15.24
N ALA A 105 17.77 -7.42 16.37
CA ALA A 105 18.72 -8.49 16.63
C ALA A 105 18.39 -9.73 15.76
N LYS A 106 19.43 -10.39 15.28
CA LYS A 106 19.28 -11.75 14.72
C LYS A 106 19.08 -12.73 15.88
N GLY A 107 18.53 -13.92 15.63
CA GLY A 107 18.46 -14.97 16.66
C GLY A 107 19.85 -15.23 17.27
N GLY A 108 19.95 -15.23 18.60
CA GLY A 108 21.21 -15.29 19.34
C GLY A 108 21.95 -13.94 19.47
N GLY A 109 21.38 -12.85 18.96
CA GLY A 109 22.02 -11.54 18.88
C GLY A 109 21.61 -10.55 19.96
N ILE A 110 22.45 -9.53 20.16
CA ILE A 110 22.21 -8.39 21.07
C ILE A 110 22.30 -7.09 20.28
N CYS A 111 21.28 -6.24 20.37
CA CYS A 111 21.28 -4.88 19.84
C CYS A 111 21.12 -3.85 20.95
N ILE A 112 21.89 -2.77 20.86
CA ILE A 112 21.93 -1.70 21.86
C ILE A 112 21.74 -0.33 21.20
N SER A 113 21.13 0.61 21.92
CA SER A 113 21.04 2.00 21.48
C SER A 113 22.40 2.70 21.58
N ARG A 114 22.51 3.88 20.94
CA ARG A 114 23.69 4.74 21.06
C ARG A 114 24.00 5.12 22.51
N SER A 115 22.98 5.47 23.29
CA SER A 115 23.16 5.85 24.70
C SER A 115 23.81 4.70 25.46
N VAL A 116 23.35 3.46 25.26
CA VAL A 116 23.98 2.26 25.84
C VAL A 116 25.41 2.09 25.34
N HIS A 117 25.63 2.09 24.02
CA HIS A 117 26.96 1.95 23.41
C HIS A 117 27.96 2.97 23.97
N ASP A 118 27.58 4.24 24.09
CA ASP A 118 28.46 5.29 24.57
C ASP A 118 28.90 5.09 26.03
N HIS A 119 28.07 4.42 26.86
CA HIS A 119 28.40 4.07 28.24
C HIS A 119 29.26 2.79 28.37
N VAL A 120 29.16 1.84 27.41
CA VAL A 120 29.82 0.52 27.54
C VAL A 120 31.07 0.35 26.67
N LYS A 121 31.26 1.15 25.60
CA LYS A 121 32.30 0.97 24.58
C LYS A 121 33.74 0.87 25.10
N ASN A 122 34.02 1.49 26.25
CA ASN A 122 35.34 1.50 26.89
C ASN A 122 35.40 0.65 28.18
N LYS A 123 34.28 0.04 28.59
CA LYS A 123 34.14 -0.68 29.86
C LYS A 123 34.01 -2.19 29.66
N LEU A 124 33.45 -2.63 28.54
CA LEU A 124 33.26 -4.04 28.22
C LEU A 124 34.20 -4.48 27.09
N ARG A 125 34.73 -5.70 27.19
CA ARG A 125 35.60 -6.32 26.19
C ARG A 125 34.78 -7.06 25.12
N VAL A 126 33.93 -6.33 24.41
CA VAL A 126 33.08 -6.85 23.32
C VAL A 126 33.17 -5.95 22.09
N GLY A 127 32.95 -6.52 20.90
CA GLY A 127 32.95 -5.75 19.65
C GLY A 127 31.61 -5.05 19.40
N TYR A 128 31.62 -3.99 18.58
CA TYR A 128 30.40 -3.27 18.18
C TYR A 128 30.35 -3.03 16.66
N GLN A 129 29.19 -3.32 16.05
CA GLN A 129 28.89 -3.04 14.65
C GLN A 129 27.73 -2.05 14.55
N SER A 130 27.93 -0.90 13.90
CA SER A 130 26.85 0.06 13.68
C SER A 130 25.85 -0.47 12.63
N LEU A 131 24.56 -0.38 12.95
CA LEU A 131 23.44 -0.71 12.06
C LEU A 131 22.75 0.55 11.49
N GLY A 132 23.31 1.74 11.73
CA GLY A 132 22.74 3.01 11.28
C GLY A 132 21.68 3.60 12.22
N ALA A 133 21.00 4.64 11.75
CA ALA A 133 19.90 5.29 12.45
C ALA A 133 18.57 4.64 12.09
N HIS A 134 17.76 4.33 13.10
CA HIS A 134 16.44 3.70 12.95
C HIS A 134 15.39 4.58 13.63
N SER A 135 14.29 4.85 12.92
CA SER A 135 13.16 5.55 13.52
C SER A 135 12.41 4.60 14.45
N VAL A 136 12.10 5.07 15.67
CA VAL A 136 11.26 4.37 16.65
C VAL A 136 9.95 5.14 16.76
N LYS A 137 8.82 4.45 16.86
CA LYS A 137 7.51 5.11 17.06
C LYS A 137 7.55 5.89 18.39
N ASN A 138 6.97 7.08 18.41
CA ASN A 138 6.88 7.97 19.58
C ASN A 138 8.21 8.58 20.07
N ILE A 139 9.29 8.53 19.28
CA ILE A 139 10.54 9.24 19.58
C ILE A 139 10.89 10.16 18.41
N ALA A 140 11.01 11.46 18.71
CA ALA A 140 11.22 12.49 17.70
C ALA A 140 12.56 12.36 16.96
N GLU A 141 13.59 11.81 17.61
CA GLU A 141 14.92 11.64 17.03
C GLU A 141 15.25 10.17 16.68
N PRO A 142 15.81 9.90 15.49
CA PRO A 142 16.23 8.55 15.10
C PRO A 142 17.26 7.95 16.07
N VAL A 143 16.98 6.75 16.60
CA VAL A 143 17.89 6.03 17.49
C VAL A 143 18.95 5.32 16.66
N ARG A 144 20.23 5.64 16.90
CA ARG A 144 21.35 4.90 16.29
C ARG A 144 21.54 3.57 17.02
N VAL A 145 21.64 2.49 16.24
CA VAL A 145 21.68 1.11 16.75
C VAL A 145 23.05 0.48 16.52
N TYR A 146 23.50 -0.30 17.50
CA TYR A 146 24.73 -1.07 17.44
C TYR A 146 24.45 -2.53 17.78
N ARG A 147 25.04 -3.46 17.03
CA ARG A 147 25.07 -4.89 17.36
C ARG A 147 26.32 -5.18 18.20
N VAL A 148 26.15 -5.93 19.28
CA VAL A 148 27.27 -6.45 20.09
C VAL A 148 27.81 -7.73 19.43
N LEU A 149 29.13 -7.83 19.30
CA LEU A 149 29.82 -8.98 18.74
C LEU A 149 30.56 -9.74 19.86
N PRO A 150 30.25 -11.02 20.09
CA PRO A 150 30.92 -11.85 21.07
C PRO A 150 32.26 -12.34 20.51
N GLU A 151 33.31 -11.51 20.53
CA GLU A 151 34.68 -12.04 20.36
C GLU A 151 35.71 -11.33 21.26
N PRO A 152 36.70 -12.06 21.82
CA PRO A 152 37.59 -11.58 22.88
C PRO A 152 38.78 -10.72 22.39
N GLY A 153 38.90 -10.49 21.07
CA GLY A 153 40.08 -9.87 20.43
C GLY A 153 39.95 -8.38 20.07
N ALA A 154 38.82 -7.73 20.35
CA ALA A 154 38.57 -6.35 19.91
C ALA A 154 38.34 -5.40 21.09
N SER A 155 39.41 -4.90 21.70
CA SER A 155 39.31 -3.68 22.50
C SER A 155 38.84 -2.54 21.59
N GLY A 156 37.66 -1.98 21.86
CA GLY A 156 37.23 -0.67 21.38
C GLY A 156 37.26 -0.43 19.86
N LYS A 157 37.02 -1.42 19.00
CA LYS A 157 36.93 -1.21 17.54
C LYS A 157 35.48 -1.30 17.06
N THR A 158 34.89 -0.16 16.73
CA THR A 158 33.69 -0.11 15.88
C THR A 158 34.07 -0.69 14.51
N VAL A 159 33.55 -1.86 14.16
CA VAL A 159 33.83 -2.49 12.86
C VAL A 159 33.05 -1.75 11.77
N VAL A 160 33.64 -0.67 11.26
CA VAL A 160 33.26 -0.08 9.98
C VAL A 160 33.81 -1.02 8.91
N LYS A 161 32.94 -1.64 8.11
CA LYS A 161 33.33 -2.55 7.02
C LYS A 161 34.36 -1.89 6.12
N ALA A 162 35.59 -2.37 6.21
CA ALA A 162 36.68 -2.11 5.29
C ALA A 162 36.45 -2.90 3.99
N TRP A 163 35.89 -2.23 2.97
CA TRP A 163 35.98 -2.67 1.57
C TRP A 163 36.98 -1.81 0.77
N TYR A 164 37.81 -1.04 1.46
CA TYR A 164 38.66 -0.01 0.87
C TYR A 164 40.14 -0.19 1.21
N ARG A 165 40.69 -1.40 1.12
CA ARG A 165 42.14 -1.60 1.38
C ARG A 165 42.82 -2.74 0.62
N LEU A 166 42.26 -3.18 -0.51
CA LEU A 166 42.96 -4.05 -1.46
C LEU A 166 43.21 -3.45 -2.85
N LYS A 167 42.90 -2.16 -3.06
CA LYS A 167 42.99 -1.51 -4.39
C LYS A 167 43.95 -0.34 -4.46
N GLN A 168 44.99 -0.29 -3.62
CA GLN A 168 45.93 0.84 -3.61
C GLN A 168 47.14 0.64 -4.53
N ARG A 169 47.51 -0.60 -4.88
CA ARG A 169 48.54 -0.89 -5.90
C ARG A 169 48.00 -0.93 -7.34
N GLN A 170 46.72 -1.25 -7.54
CA GLN A 170 46.07 -1.19 -8.87
C GLN A 170 45.63 0.23 -9.28
N LYS A 171 45.46 1.16 -8.32
CA LYS A 171 45.11 2.56 -8.59
C LYS A 171 46.25 3.39 -9.16
N ALA A 172 47.51 3.04 -8.92
CA ALA A 172 48.66 3.76 -9.50
C ALA A 172 48.80 3.51 -11.01
N VAL A 173 48.58 2.26 -11.44
CA VAL A 173 48.60 1.88 -12.87
C VAL A 173 47.37 2.45 -13.60
N LEU A 174 46.20 2.46 -12.95
CA LEU A 174 44.98 3.03 -13.52
C LEU A 174 45.03 4.57 -13.57
N ALA A 175 45.69 5.24 -12.63
CA ALA A 175 45.88 6.70 -12.64
C ALA A 175 46.82 7.16 -13.77
N LEU A 176 47.87 6.39 -14.08
CA LEU A 176 48.74 6.67 -15.23
C LEU A 176 48.01 6.44 -16.57
N ALA A 177 47.17 5.41 -16.66
CA ALA A 177 46.36 5.14 -17.86
C ALA A 177 45.27 6.21 -18.09
N VAL A 178 44.63 6.70 -17.02
CA VAL A 178 43.65 7.80 -17.07
C VAL A 178 44.32 9.13 -17.38
N ALA A 179 45.54 9.38 -16.90
CA ALA A 179 46.30 10.58 -17.26
C ALA A 179 46.74 10.56 -18.74
N LEU A 180 47.17 9.42 -19.27
CA LEU A 180 47.49 9.29 -20.71
C LEU A 180 46.25 9.44 -21.59
N LEU A 181 45.11 8.87 -21.18
CA LEU A 181 43.82 9.03 -21.87
C LEU A 181 43.27 10.46 -21.77
N ALA A 182 43.54 11.18 -20.69
CA ALA A 182 43.18 12.59 -20.54
C ALA A 182 44.06 13.52 -21.39
N VAL A 183 45.34 13.17 -21.62
CA VAL A 183 46.23 13.93 -22.53
C VAL A 183 45.88 13.65 -24.00
N VAL A 184 45.61 12.40 -24.37
CA VAL A 184 45.16 12.04 -25.72
C VAL A 184 43.75 12.57 -25.99
N GLY A 185 42.86 12.55 -24.99
CA GLY A 185 41.52 13.14 -25.03
C GLY A 185 41.54 14.66 -25.08
N GLY A 186 42.44 15.31 -24.34
CA GLY A 186 42.62 16.77 -24.36
C GLY A 186 43.14 17.29 -25.70
N LEU A 187 44.01 16.51 -26.38
CA LEU A 187 44.50 16.83 -27.72
C LEU A 187 43.45 16.59 -28.83
N THR A 188 42.50 15.68 -28.62
CA THR A 188 41.36 15.49 -29.55
C THR A 188 40.23 16.49 -29.33
N VAL A 189 39.97 16.90 -28.08
CA VAL A 189 38.93 17.91 -27.73
C VAL A 189 39.31 19.30 -28.24
N LYS A 190 40.59 19.69 -28.19
CA LYS A 190 41.05 20.98 -28.75
C LYS A 190 40.89 21.05 -30.29
N LYS A 191 40.83 19.90 -30.98
CA LYS A 191 40.67 19.83 -32.45
C LYS A 191 39.20 19.78 -32.90
N HIS A 192 38.26 19.59 -31.96
CA HIS A 192 36.83 19.50 -32.24
C HIS A 192 36.00 20.70 -31.73
N LEU A 193 36.63 21.63 -30.99
CA LEU A 193 35.98 22.83 -30.44
C LEU A 193 36.09 24.08 -31.34
N ASP A 194 36.11 23.90 -32.66
CA ASP A 194 36.00 24.99 -33.65
C ASP A 194 34.77 24.83 -34.57
N ARG A 195 33.73 24.11 -34.11
CA ARG A 195 32.45 24.02 -34.84
C ARG A 195 31.26 24.42 -33.95
N PRO A 196 30.45 25.41 -34.35
CA PRO A 196 29.26 25.80 -33.61
C PRO A 196 28.08 24.89 -33.97
N GLY A 197 27.30 24.46 -32.98
CA GLY A 197 26.04 23.74 -33.23
C GLY A 197 25.50 22.91 -32.06
N SER A 198 24.77 23.57 -31.15
CA SER A 198 23.57 23.11 -30.43
C SER A 198 23.39 21.62 -30.04
N SER A 199 23.35 21.35 -28.72
CA SER A 199 22.51 20.29 -28.11
C SER A 199 22.14 20.60 -26.65
N PRO A 200 21.01 20.09 -26.15
CA PRO A 200 20.24 20.65 -25.04
C PRO A 200 20.70 20.14 -23.68
N GLY A 201 20.71 21.03 -22.69
CA GLY A 201 21.04 20.71 -21.31
C GLY A 201 19.97 19.81 -20.67
N ILE A 202 20.42 18.67 -20.15
CA ILE A 202 19.68 17.89 -19.15
C ILE A 202 20.14 18.41 -17.78
N SER A 203 19.35 19.29 -17.18
CA SER A 203 19.41 19.53 -15.73
C SER A 203 18.78 18.33 -15.00
N PRO A 204 19.34 17.86 -13.88
CA PRO A 204 18.70 16.85 -13.06
C PRO A 204 17.44 17.46 -12.43
N PHE A 205 16.29 16.98 -12.87
CA PHE A 205 14.98 17.36 -12.33
C PHE A 205 14.88 16.81 -10.90
N LEU A 206 15.23 17.63 -9.90
CA LEU A 206 14.54 17.58 -8.61
C LEU A 206 13.09 17.93 -8.94
N ALA A 207 12.25 16.91 -9.13
CA ALA A 207 10.81 17.12 -9.19
C ALA A 207 10.40 17.73 -7.85
N GLU A 208 10.20 19.04 -7.80
CA GLU A 208 9.30 19.63 -6.81
C GLU A 208 8.00 18.83 -6.89
N LYS A 209 7.70 18.07 -5.82
CA LYS A 209 6.40 17.44 -5.64
C LYS A 209 5.39 18.58 -5.53
N LYS A 210 4.84 19.02 -6.65
CA LYS A 210 3.89 20.13 -6.69
C LYS A 210 2.62 19.66 -5.97
N ALA A 211 2.28 20.31 -4.86
CA ALA A 211 1.07 20.00 -4.10
C ALA A 211 -0.16 20.03 -5.02
N LEU A 212 -1.08 19.09 -4.82
CA LEU A 212 -2.33 19.07 -5.58
C LEU A 212 -3.21 20.25 -5.15
N PRO A 213 -3.86 20.95 -6.10
CA PRO A 213 -4.70 22.09 -5.75
C PRO A 213 -5.93 21.64 -4.96
N LEU A 214 -6.31 22.45 -3.96
CA LEU A 214 -7.55 22.25 -3.21
C LEU A 214 -8.77 22.46 -4.14
N PRO A 215 -9.79 21.60 -4.07
CA PRO A 215 -11.06 21.82 -4.77
C PRO A 215 -11.83 23.01 -4.17
N ASP A 216 -12.74 23.58 -4.97
CA ASP A 216 -13.65 24.64 -4.50
C ASP A 216 -14.67 24.15 -3.44
N LYS A 217 -14.94 22.85 -3.43
CA LYS A 217 -15.83 22.19 -2.47
C LYS A 217 -15.06 21.78 -1.20
N PRO A 218 -15.74 21.67 -0.03
CA PRO A 218 -15.16 21.02 1.13
C PRO A 218 -14.61 19.65 0.74
N SER A 219 -13.31 19.44 1.00
CA SER A 219 -12.58 18.28 0.53
C SER A 219 -12.00 17.49 1.70
N ILE A 220 -12.23 16.17 1.72
CA ILE A 220 -11.89 15.31 2.84
C ILE A 220 -11.17 14.04 2.38
N ALA A 221 -10.10 13.68 3.10
CA ALA A 221 -9.54 12.33 3.08
C ALA A 221 -9.81 11.66 4.43
N VAL A 222 -10.26 10.40 4.40
CA VAL A 222 -10.40 9.58 5.60
C VAL A 222 -9.25 8.59 5.64
N LEU A 223 -8.37 8.74 6.62
CA LEU A 223 -7.23 7.85 6.80
C LEU A 223 -7.65 6.53 7.45
N PRO A 224 -6.94 5.42 7.17
CA PRO A 224 -7.17 4.14 7.83
C PRO A 224 -7.12 4.28 9.34
N PHE A 225 -8.22 3.92 10.00
CA PHE A 225 -8.28 3.91 11.46
C PHE A 225 -7.25 2.92 12.01
N GLU A 226 -6.51 3.35 13.02
CA GLU A 226 -5.50 2.52 13.66
C GLU A 226 -6.16 1.41 14.49
N ASN A 227 -5.69 0.18 14.31
CA ASN A 227 -6.10 -0.92 15.17
C ASN A 227 -5.29 -0.92 16.48
N MET A 228 -5.94 -0.59 17.60
CA MET A 228 -5.32 -0.55 18.93
C MET A 228 -5.47 -1.86 19.73
N THR A 229 -6.03 -2.92 19.14
CA THR A 229 -6.17 -4.21 19.84
C THR A 229 -4.91 -5.06 19.84
N GLY A 230 -3.94 -4.74 18.97
CA GLY A 230 -2.71 -5.51 18.79
C GLY A 230 -2.89 -6.83 18.02
N ASP A 231 -4.13 -7.23 17.71
CA ASP A 231 -4.45 -8.43 16.94
C ASP A 231 -4.53 -8.11 15.43
N PRO A 232 -3.58 -8.61 14.60
CA PRO A 232 -3.60 -8.38 13.15
C PRO A 232 -4.86 -8.93 12.47
N GLY A 233 -5.49 -9.97 13.04
CA GLY A 233 -6.74 -10.55 12.54
C GLY A 233 -7.92 -9.57 12.63
N GLN A 234 -7.83 -8.55 13.48
CA GLN A 234 -8.84 -7.51 13.64
C GLN A 234 -8.59 -6.28 12.76
N GLN A 235 -7.49 -6.25 11.99
CA GLN A 235 -7.21 -5.13 11.10
C GLN A 235 -8.31 -4.92 10.04
N TYR A 236 -8.89 -6.01 9.52
CA TYR A 236 -10.00 -5.95 8.57
C TYR A 236 -11.22 -5.21 9.12
N PHE A 237 -11.42 -5.24 10.44
CA PHE A 237 -12.51 -4.51 11.09
C PHE A 237 -12.28 -2.99 11.02
N ALA A 238 -11.08 -2.52 11.37
CA ALA A 238 -10.75 -1.09 11.32
C ALA A 238 -10.73 -0.55 9.88
N ASP A 239 -10.17 -1.34 8.96
CA ASP A 239 -10.18 -1.03 7.53
C ASP A 239 -11.63 -0.92 6.99
N GLY A 240 -12.48 -1.86 7.42
CA GLY A 240 -13.88 -1.88 7.04
C GLY A 240 -14.67 -0.68 7.55
N PHE A 241 -14.43 -0.25 8.79
CA PHE A 241 -15.05 0.95 9.33
C PHE A 241 -14.63 2.20 8.54
N THR A 242 -13.34 2.30 8.21
CA THR A 242 -12.79 3.40 7.41
C THR A 242 -13.43 3.47 6.02
N GLU A 243 -13.45 2.33 5.30
CA GLU A 243 -14.01 2.24 3.95
C GLU A 243 -15.48 2.65 3.90
N GLN A 244 -16.22 2.31 4.95
CA GLN A 244 -17.63 2.64 5.07
C GLN A 244 -17.90 4.13 5.26
N ILE A 245 -17.08 4.82 6.06
CA ILE A 245 -17.13 6.28 6.16
C ILE A 245 -16.83 6.92 4.80
N ILE A 246 -15.79 6.46 4.11
CA ILE A 246 -15.44 6.95 2.76
C ILE A 246 -16.62 6.79 1.80
N SER A 247 -17.20 5.59 1.73
CA SER A 247 -18.35 5.27 0.88
C SER A 247 -19.58 6.13 1.20
N SER A 248 -19.85 6.35 2.49
CA SER A 248 -20.98 7.18 2.94
C SER A 248 -20.80 8.64 2.54
N LEU A 249 -19.61 9.19 2.76
CA LEU A 249 -19.30 10.58 2.40
C LEU A 249 -19.25 10.79 0.89
N ALA A 250 -18.82 9.80 0.11
CA ALA A 250 -18.66 9.91 -1.33
C ALA A 250 -19.98 10.23 -2.06
N LYS A 251 -21.10 9.73 -1.53
CA LYS A 251 -22.46 9.98 -2.06
C LYS A 251 -22.94 11.43 -1.91
N ILE A 252 -22.25 12.24 -1.14
CA ILE A 252 -22.61 13.64 -0.87
C ILE A 252 -22.00 14.53 -1.96
N SER A 253 -22.85 15.06 -2.83
CA SER A 253 -22.42 15.80 -4.02
C SER A 253 -21.74 17.13 -3.71
N SER A 254 -22.02 17.70 -2.55
CA SER A 254 -21.40 18.93 -2.03
C SER A 254 -20.00 18.70 -1.43
N LEU A 255 -19.60 17.44 -1.22
CA LEU A 255 -18.24 17.08 -0.79
C LEU A 255 -17.37 16.67 -1.98
N PHE A 256 -16.06 16.86 -1.80
CA PHE A 256 -15.02 16.21 -2.57
C PHE A 256 -14.32 15.17 -1.68
N VAL A 257 -14.42 13.89 -2.01
CA VAL A 257 -13.92 12.80 -1.14
C VAL A 257 -12.81 12.03 -1.83
N ILE A 258 -11.67 11.85 -1.15
CA ILE A 258 -10.58 11.02 -1.65
C ILE A 258 -10.95 9.55 -1.51
N ALA A 259 -10.73 8.80 -2.59
CA ALA A 259 -11.01 7.39 -2.66
C ALA A 259 -10.07 6.55 -1.77
N ARG A 260 -10.57 5.35 -1.44
CA ARG A 260 -9.96 4.42 -0.50
C ARG A 260 -8.49 4.14 -0.78
N ASN A 261 -8.12 3.81 -2.02
CA ASN A 261 -6.77 3.29 -2.28
C ASN A 261 -5.69 4.34 -1.97
N SER A 262 -5.95 5.61 -2.27
CA SER A 262 -5.08 6.73 -2.01
C SER A 262 -4.92 6.98 -0.52
N SER A 263 -6.03 7.04 0.23
CA SER A 263 -5.99 7.15 1.69
C SER A 263 -5.29 5.96 2.35
N PHE A 264 -5.50 4.74 1.84
CA PHE A 264 -4.92 3.53 2.43
C PHE A 264 -3.41 3.41 2.22
N THR A 265 -2.80 4.22 1.36
CA THR A 265 -1.33 4.28 1.25
C THR A 265 -0.64 4.83 2.49
N TYR A 266 -1.37 5.55 3.35
CA TYR A 266 -0.90 6.09 4.63
C TYR A 266 -1.00 5.08 5.77
N LYS A 267 -1.63 3.91 5.53
CA LYS A 267 -1.82 2.88 6.56
C LYS A 267 -0.51 2.48 7.22
N GLY A 268 -0.50 2.52 8.56
CA GLY A 268 0.64 2.09 9.37
C GLY A 268 1.88 2.98 9.25
N LYS A 269 1.77 4.15 8.61
CA LYS A 269 2.85 5.12 8.47
C LYS A 269 2.58 6.33 9.37
N PRO A 270 3.57 6.82 10.13
CA PRO A 270 3.44 8.10 10.81
C PRO A 270 3.50 9.21 9.77
N VAL A 271 2.41 9.93 9.56
CA VAL A 271 2.31 10.98 8.55
C VAL A 271 1.65 12.22 9.14
N LYS A 272 2.14 13.40 8.77
CA LYS A 272 1.55 14.67 9.19
C LYS A 272 0.35 14.98 8.31
N VAL A 273 -0.74 15.47 8.89
CA VAL A 273 -1.97 15.82 8.15
C VAL A 273 -1.70 16.85 7.04
N GLN A 274 -0.76 17.78 7.22
CA GLN A 274 -0.34 18.75 6.20
C GLN A 274 0.23 18.05 4.96
N GLN A 275 1.03 16.99 5.15
CA GLN A 275 1.57 16.22 4.05
C GLN A 275 0.45 15.48 3.30
N VAL A 276 -0.53 14.93 4.02
CA VAL A 276 -1.71 14.30 3.42
C VAL A 276 -2.51 15.33 2.60
N SER A 277 -2.67 16.55 3.12
CA SER A 277 -3.31 17.67 2.42
C SER A 277 -2.61 18.00 1.10
N GLU A 278 -1.28 18.16 1.13
CA GLU A 278 -0.48 18.48 -0.06
C GLU A 278 -0.49 17.35 -1.11
N GLU A 279 -0.34 16.11 -0.66
CA GLU A 279 -0.22 14.94 -1.55
C GLU A 279 -1.55 14.51 -2.16
N LEU A 280 -2.66 14.62 -1.41
CA LEU A 280 -4.01 14.26 -1.88
C LEU A 280 -4.82 15.46 -2.38
N GLY A 281 -4.38 16.68 -2.07
CA GLY A 281 -5.09 17.91 -2.40
C GLY A 281 -6.42 18.02 -1.65
N VAL A 282 -6.42 17.83 -0.33
CA VAL A 282 -7.63 17.96 0.49
C VAL A 282 -7.42 18.94 1.62
N ARG A 283 -8.49 19.63 2.03
CA ARG A 283 -8.43 20.55 3.16
C ARG A 283 -8.57 19.83 4.49
N TYR A 284 -9.44 18.83 4.55
CA TYR A 284 -9.79 18.14 5.79
C TYR A 284 -9.26 16.71 5.79
N VAL A 285 -8.80 16.26 6.95
CA VAL A 285 -8.37 14.88 7.18
C VAL A 285 -9.12 14.33 8.38
N LEU A 286 -9.77 13.17 8.19
CA LEU A 286 -10.32 12.37 9.28
C LEU A 286 -9.31 11.28 9.62
N GLU A 287 -8.94 11.19 10.89
CA GLU A 287 -8.14 10.09 11.42
C GLU A 287 -8.73 9.59 12.74
N GLY A 288 -8.30 8.41 13.17
CA GLY A 288 -8.87 7.79 14.35
C GLY A 288 -8.30 6.42 14.65
N SER A 289 -8.82 5.83 15.71
CA SER A 289 -8.42 4.51 16.16
C SER A 289 -9.61 3.68 16.62
N ILE A 290 -9.46 2.37 16.51
CA ILE A 290 -10.48 1.39 16.89
C ILE A 290 -9.85 0.35 17.81
N GLN A 291 -10.50 0.11 18.94
CA GLN A 291 -10.16 -0.94 19.88
C GLN A 291 -11.39 -1.80 20.15
N LYS A 292 -11.36 -3.05 19.67
CA LYS A 292 -12.37 -4.06 19.94
C LYS A 292 -11.94 -4.95 21.11
N SER A 293 -12.81 -5.12 22.10
CA SER A 293 -12.63 -6.01 23.23
C SER A 293 -13.90 -6.85 23.43
N GLY A 294 -13.89 -8.09 22.95
CA GLY A 294 -15.05 -8.97 22.97
C GLY A 294 -16.24 -8.36 22.19
N ALA A 295 -17.31 -8.04 22.93
CA ALA A 295 -18.53 -7.44 22.39
C ALA A 295 -18.51 -5.89 22.42
N GLN A 296 -17.48 -5.26 22.97
CA GLN A 296 -17.37 -3.80 23.01
C GLN A 296 -16.37 -3.29 21.99
N VAL A 297 -16.65 -2.10 21.46
CA VAL A 297 -15.78 -1.36 20.56
C VAL A 297 -15.64 0.06 21.06
N ARG A 298 -14.39 0.48 21.23
CA ARG A 298 -14.00 1.87 21.45
C ARG A 298 -13.50 2.47 20.15
N ILE A 299 -14.02 3.62 19.78
CA ILE A 299 -13.60 4.37 18.58
C ILE A 299 -13.22 5.78 19.00
N ASN A 300 -12.05 6.23 18.57
CA ASN A 300 -11.66 7.64 18.62
C ASN A 300 -11.64 8.17 17.19
N ALA A 301 -12.27 9.32 16.95
CA ALA A 301 -12.28 9.94 15.63
C ALA A 301 -12.06 11.44 15.78
N GLN A 302 -11.23 12.01 14.91
CA GLN A 302 -10.94 13.43 14.88
C GLN A 302 -10.87 13.96 13.45
N LEU A 303 -11.46 15.14 13.24
CA LEU A 303 -11.50 15.86 11.98
C LEU A 303 -10.62 17.10 12.11
N ILE A 304 -9.63 17.19 11.22
CA ILE A 304 -8.58 18.20 11.27
C ILE A 304 -8.64 19.04 9.99
N ASP A 305 -8.59 20.36 10.12
CA ASP A 305 -8.25 21.26 9.01
C ASP A 305 -6.73 21.14 8.79
N ALA A 306 -6.36 20.38 7.76
CA ALA A 306 -4.98 20.01 7.50
C ALA A 306 -4.13 21.14 6.90
N VAL A 307 -4.75 22.27 6.54
CA VAL A 307 -4.03 23.47 6.09
C VAL A 307 -3.57 24.28 7.30
N SER A 308 -4.44 24.49 8.28
CA SER A 308 -4.14 25.24 9.51
C SER A 308 -3.54 24.39 10.63
N GLY A 309 -3.84 23.09 10.64
CA GLY A 309 -3.55 22.17 11.74
C GLY A 309 -4.58 22.18 12.87
N GLU A 310 -5.69 22.91 12.73
CA GLU A 310 -6.72 23.02 13.77
C GLU A 310 -7.62 21.78 13.83
N HIS A 311 -7.91 21.31 15.04
CA HIS A 311 -8.89 20.24 15.27
C HIS A 311 -10.30 20.84 15.28
N LEU A 312 -11.11 20.50 14.28
CA LEU A 312 -12.49 20.98 14.17
C LEU A 312 -13.45 20.18 15.06
N TRP A 313 -13.14 18.90 15.24
CA TRP A 313 -13.98 17.97 15.96
C TRP A 313 -13.15 16.77 16.43
N SER A 314 -13.44 16.29 17.63
CA SER A 314 -12.85 15.08 18.20
C SER A 314 -13.85 14.47 19.16
N GLU A 315 -14.20 13.19 18.96
CA GLU A 315 -15.09 12.44 19.85
C GLU A 315 -14.56 11.02 20.07
N HIS A 316 -14.87 10.48 21.24
CA HIS A 316 -14.67 9.07 21.56
C HIS A 316 -16.02 8.38 21.80
N TYR A 317 -16.10 7.12 21.42
CA TYR A 317 -17.31 6.32 21.50
C TYR A 317 -16.99 4.99 22.12
N ASP A 318 -17.79 4.59 23.10
CA ASP A 318 -17.83 3.23 23.64
C ASP A 318 -19.21 2.65 23.32
N ARG A 319 -19.24 1.59 22.50
CA ARG A 319 -20.48 0.96 22.01
C ARG A 319 -20.38 -0.56 21.99
N ASP A 320 -21.53 -1.23 21.94
CA ASP A 320 -21.59 -2.64 21.60
C ASP A 320 -21.25 -2.83 20.11
N LEU A 321 -20.53 -3.90 19.78
CA LEU A 321 -20.14 -4.26 18.42
C LEU A 321 -21.36 -4.37 17.48
N LYS A 322 -22.54 -4.75 17.98
CA LYS A 322 -23.78 -4.81 17.20
C LYS A 322 -24.27 -3.43 16.76
N GLU A 323 -23.87 -2.37 17.46
CA GLU A 323 -24.24 -0.99 17.14
C GLU A 323 -23.24 -0.30 16.21
N ILE A 324 -22.20 -1.01 15.75
CA ILE A 324 -21.12 -0.42 14.93
C ILE A 324 -21.64 0.32 13.69
N PHE A 325 -22.68 -0.23 13.03
CA PHE A 325 -23.28 0.40 11.86
C PHE A 325 -24.06 1.68 12.21
N ARG A 326 -24.68 1.75 13.40
CA ARG A 326 -25.32 3.00 13.87
C ARG A 326 -24.28 4.05 14.24
N LEU A 327 -23.19 3.62 14.85
CA LEU A 327 -22.07 4.50 15.19
C LEU A 327 -21.44 5.11 13.93
N GLN A 328 -21.32 4.34 12.85
CA GLN A 328 -20.90 4.87 11.56
C GLN A 328 -21.82 6.01 11.10
N ASP A 329 -23.15 5.81 11.13
CA ASP A 329 -24.12 6.82 10.72
C ASP A 329 -23.97 8.11 11.56
N GLU A 330 -23.76 7.95 12.88
CA GLU A 330 -23.51 9.04 13.81
C GLU A 330 -22.23 9.81 13.45
N VAL A 331 -21.13 9.11 13.18
CA VAL A 331 -19.84 9.73 12.78
C VAL A 331 -19.98 10.50 11.46
N VAL A 332 -20.68 9.95 10.46
CA VAL A 332 -20.92 10.64 9.18
C VAL A 332 -21.75 11.92 9.37
N LEU A 333 -22.77 11.88 10.24
CA LEU A 333 -23.57 13.07 10.60
C LEU A 333 -22.74 14.14 11.32
N LYS A 334 -21.84 13.74 12.22
CA LYS A 334 -20.94 14.66 12.92
C LYS A 334 -19.97 15.33 11.96
N ILE A 335 -19.36 14.55 11.04
CA ILE A 335 -18.46 15.07 10.01
C ILE A 335 -19.18 16.08 9.13
N THR A 336 -20.34 15.72 8.59
CA THR A 336 -21.11 16.63 7.70
C THR A 336 -21.54 17.91 8.41
N SER A 337 -21.93 17.81 9.69
CA SER A 337 -22.25 18.98 10.52
C SER A 337 -21.03 19.87 10.78
N ALA A 338 -19.88 19.29 11.14
CA ALA A 338 -18.63 20.01 11.37
C ALA A 338 -18.11 20.71 10.10
N LEU A 339 -18.33 20.11 8.94
CA LEU A 339 -18.02 20.69 7.63
C LEU A 339 -19.09 21.66 7.12
N GLN A 340 -20.18 21.88 7.87
CA GLN A 340 -21.32 22.73 7.49
C GLN A 340 -21.93 22.35 6.14
N VAL A 341 -22.03 21.05 5.87
CA VAL A 341 -22.56 20.51 4.63
C VAL A 341 -24.00 20.04 4.81
N ASN A 342 -24.91 20.63 4.03
CA ASN A 342 -26.31 20.23 4.01
C ASN A 342 -26.52 18.99 3.12
N LEU A 343 -27.22 17.99 3.66
CA LEU A 343 -27.63 16.80 2.92
C LEU A 343 -29.02 17.00 2.31
N THR A 344 -29.16 16.77 1.01
CA THR A 344 -30.49 16.67 0.38
C THR A 344 -31.21 15.41 0.82
N SER A 345 -32.56 15.40 0.82
CA SER A 345 -33.36 14.22 1.20
C SER A 345 -33.00 12.94 0.41
N GLY A 346 -32.53 13.11 -0.84
CA GLY A 346 -32.05 12.00 -1.66
C GLY A 346 -30.68 11.46 -1.24
N GLU A 347 -29.73 12.35 -0.89
CA GLU A 347 -28.40 11.95 -0.38
C GLU A 347 -28.51 11.27 0.98
N GLN A 348 -29.32 11.87 1.86
CA GLN A 348 -29.77 11.31 3.12
C GLN A 348 -30.19 9.85 2.97
N ALA A 349 -31.23 9.58 2.14
CA ALA A 349 -31.68 8.22 1.90
C ALA A 349 -30.54 7.29 1.42
N ARG A 350 -29.65 7.73 0.54
CA ARG A 350 -28.53 6.90 0.01
C ARG A 350 -27.41 6.63 1.03
N VAL A 351 -27.14 7.58 1.92
CA VAL A 351 -26.15 7.41 3.01
C VAL A 351 -26.63 6.33 3.97
N TRP A 352 -27.91 6.32 4.33
CA TRP A 352 -28.48 5.40 5.33
C TRP A 352 -29.08 4.12 4.77
N ALA A 353 -29.27 4.00 3.45
CA ALA A 353 -29.97 2.88 2.83
C ALA A 353 -29.20 1.55 2.85
N GLU A 354 -27.91 1.50 3.21
CA GLU A 354 -27.08 0.43 2.65
C GLU A 354 -26.33 -0.47 3.63
N GLY A 355 -26.11 -1.70 3.14
CA GLY A 355 -25.23 -2.69 3.71
C GLY A 355 -25.94 -3.86 4.39
N THR A 356 -25.18 -4.92 4.59
CA THR A 356 -25.58 -6.00 5.48
C THR A 356 -25.54 -5.52 6.93
N LYS A 357 -26.44 -6.04 7.78
CA LYS A 357 -26.31 -5.93 9.25
C LYS A 357 -25.54 -7.12 9.85
N ASN A 358 -25.10 -8.06 9.00
CA ASN A 358 -24.26 -9.18 9.40
C ASN A 358 -22.78 -8.80 9.25
N LEU A 359 -22.10 -8.62 10.37
CA LEU A 359 -20.69 -8.24 10.39
C LEU A 359 -19.79 -9.26 9.67
N GLU A 360 -20.08 -10.56 9.77
CA GLU A 360 -19.25 -11.57 9.11
C GLU A 360 -19.42 -11.49 7.59
N ALA A 361 -20.65 -11.34 7.09
CA ALA A 361 -20.90 -11.13 5.66
C ALA A 361 -20.18 -9.89 5.14
N TYR A 362 -20.16 -8.82 5.95
CA TYR A 362 -19.45 -7.59 5.66
C TYR A 362 -17.93 -7.82 5.54
N LEU A 363 -17.31 -8.49 6.51
CA LEU A 363 -15.87 -8.78 6.50
C LEU A 363 -15.47 -9.68 5.31
N ARG A 364 -16.30 -10.66 4.94
CA ARG A 364 -16.08 -11.49 3.75
C ARG A 364 -16.08 -10.66 2.47
N LEU A 365 -17.01 -9.73 2.33
CA LEU A 365 -17.02 -8.82 1.17
C LEU A 365 -15.71 -8.04 1.05
N LEU A 366 -15.21 -7.47 2.16
CA LEU A 366 -13.96 -6.71 2.17
C LEU A 366 -12.76 -7.54 1.75
N GLN A 367 -12.63 -8.76 2.31
CA GLN A 367 -11.59 -9.70 1.90
C GLN A 367 -11.68 -10.01 0.41
N GLY A 368 -12.89 -10.25 -0.09
CA GLY A 368 -13.11 -10.53 -1.50
C GLY A 368 -12.76 -9.36 -2.42
N ARG A 369 -13.00 -8.11 -2.00
CA ARG A 369 -12.58 -6.89 -2.72
C ARG A 369 -11.05 -6.77 -2.79
N GLU A 370 -10.36 -7.04 -1.68
CA GLU A 370 -8.88 -7.02 -1.65
C GLU A 370 -8.29 -8.05 -2.62
N TYR A 371 -8.83 -9.27 -2.63
CA TYR A 371 -8.43 -10.28 -3.61
C TYR A 371 -8.76 -9.90 -5.06
N LEU A 372 -9.90 -9.23 -5.29
CA LEU A 372 -10.26 -8.73 -6.62
C LEU A 372 -9.23 -7.71 -7.14
N ILE A 373 -8.69 -6.85 -6.26
CA ILE A 373 -7.66 -5.86 -6.60
C ILE A 373 -6.35 -6.53 -7.03
N GLN A 374 -5.96 -7.63 -6.38
CA GLN A 374 -4.75 -8.38 -6.74
C GLN A 374 -4.81 -8.97 -8.16
N GLY A 375 -6.02 -9.29 -8.64
CA GLY A 375 -6.29 -9.48 -10.07
C GLY A 375 -5.70 -10.73 -10.74
N ASN A 376 -4.94 -11.57 -10.03
CA ASN A 376 -4.37 -12.81 -10.55
C ASN A 376 -5.33 -14.01 -10.40
N ARG A 377 -5.09 -15.10 -11.13
CA ARG A 377 -5.99 -16.27 -11.18
C ARG A 377 -6.36 -16.83 -9.80
N GLU A 378 -5.40 -16.95 -8.89
CA GLU A 378 -5.62 -17.47 -7.54
C GLU A 378 -6.45 -16.50 -6.71
N SER A 379 -6.10 -15.22 -6.75
CA SER A 379 -6.84 -14.17 -6.05
C SER A 379 -8.28 -14.04 -6.54
N ILE A 380 -8.57 -14.20 -7.85
CA ILE A 380 -9.94 -14.16 -8.36
C ILE A 380 -10.77 -15.35 -7.87
N ALA A 381 -10.17 -16.53 -7.72
CA ALA A 381 -10.84 -17.68 -7.11
C ALA A 381 -11.14 -17.44 -5.61
N LEU A 382 -10.21 -16.82 -4.88
CA LEU A 382 -10.44 -16.43 -3.48
C LEU A 382 -11.52 -15.36 -3.36
N ALA A 383 -11.51 -14.33 -4.22
CA ALA A 383 -12.53 -13.28 -4.26
C ALA A 383 -13.93 -13.87 -4.47
N ARG A 384 -14.05 -14.84 -5.38
CA ARG A 384 -15.30 -15.57 -5.67
C ARG A 384 -15.80 -16.31 -4.43
N ARG A 385 -14.91 -17.07 -3.78
CA ARG A 385 -15.25 -17.81 -2.55
C ARG A 385 -15.73 -16.87 -1.45
N MET A 386 -15.05 -15.74 -1.25
CA MET A 386 -15.46 -14.75 -0.24
C MET A 386 -16.83 -14.13 -0.57
N ALA A 387 -17.12 -13.87 -1.84
CA ALA A 387 -18.44 -13.40 -2.27
C ALA A 387 -19.54 -14.45 -2.02
N GLU A 388 -19.26 -15.73 -2.30
CA GLU A 388 -20.19 -16.83 -2.04
C GLU A 388 -20.45 -17.03 -0.55
N GLU A 389 -19.42 -16.97 0.30
CA GLU A 389 -19.55 -17.03 1.76
C GLU A 389 -20.37 -15.83 2.29
N ALA A 390 -20.13 -14.62 1.77
CA ALA A 390 -20.92 -13.44 2.13
C ALA A 390 -22.41 -13.59 1.77
N ILE A 391 -22.71 -14.15 0.59
CA ILE A 391 -24.09 -14.45 0.15
C ILE A 391 -24.74 -15.53 1.04
N ALA A 392 -23.98 -16.55 1.44
CA ALA A 392 -24.49 -17.59 2.33
C ALA A 392 -24.85 -17.03 3.73
N LEU A 393 -24.08 -16.06 4.21
CA LEU A 393 -24.30 -15.39 5.49
C LEU A 393 -25.42 -14.35 5.46
N ASP A 394 -25.59 -13.66 4.33
CA ASP A 394 -26.70 -12.72 4.08
C ASP A 394 -27.15 -12.78 2.61
N PRO A 395 -28.19 -13.58 2.29
CA PRO A 395 -28.69 -13.74 0.92
C PRO A 395 -29.25 -12.46 0.28
N ARG A 396 -29.50 -11.41 1.06
CA ARG A 396 -29.97 -10.09 0.58
C ARG A 396 -28.85 -9.08 0.44
N TYR A 397 -27.59 -9.49 0.65
CA TYR A 397 -26.45 -8.58 0.57
C TYR A 397 -26.07 -8.29 -0.89
N ALA A 398 -26.65 -7.22 -1.43
CA ALA A 398 -26.50 -6.82 -2.83
C ALA A 398 -25.04 -6.70 -3.28
N ASP A 399 -24.16 -6.07 -2.48
CA ASP A 399 -22.74 -5.91 -2.78
C ASP A 399 -22.01 -7.25 -3.00
N ALA A 400 -22.42 -8.32 -2.31
CA ALA A 400 -21.79 -9.63 -2.46
C ALA A 400 -22.09 -10.24 -3.84
N TYR A 401 -23.30 -10.03 -4.37
CA TYR A 401 -23.62 -10.40 -5.76
C TYR A 401 -22.87 -9.55 -6.78
N ALA A 402 -22.70 -8.25 -6.51
CA ALA A 402 -21.93 -7.35 -7.38
C ALA A 402 -20.44 -7.78 -7.42
N LEU A 403 -19.87 -8.14 -6.27
CA LEU A 403 -18.52 -8.69 -6.18
C LEU A 403 -18.41 -10.01 -6.95
N LEU A 404 -19.37 -10.93 -6.77
CA LEU A 404 -19.37 -12.19 -7.50
C LEU A 404 -19.41 -11.95 -9.02
N GLY A 405 -20.27 -11.04 -9.50
CA GLY A 405 -20.30 -10.64 -10.92
C GLY A 405 -18.98 -10.04 -11.41
N ALA A 406 -18.29 -9.27 -10.57
CA ALA A 406 -16.98 -8.72 -10.89
C ALA A 406 -15.91 -9.81 -11.11
N THR A 407 -15.97 -10.94 -10.38
CA THR A 407 -15.03 -12.05 -10.57
C THR A 407 -15.13 -12.67 -11.96
N TYR A 408 -16.35 -12.91 -12.45
CA TYR A 408 -16.58 -13.42 -13.81
C TYR A 408 -16.12 -12.44 -14.89
N HIS A 409 -16.28 -11.14 -14.67
CA HIS A 409 -15.73 -10.13 -15.60
C HIS A 409 -14.20 -10.21 -15.66
N GLN A 410 -13.52 -10.38 -14.52
CA GLN A 410 -12.06 -10.43 -14.46
C GLN A 410 -11.49 -11.67 -15.15
N GLU A 411 -12.19 -12.82 -15.10
CA GLU A 411 -11.78 -14.04 -15.81
C GLU A 411 -11.71 -13.89 -17.34
N VAL A 412 -12.47 -12.94 -17.90
CA VAL A 412 -12.40 -12.61 -19.32
C VAL A 412 -11.05 -11.99 -19.66
N PHE A 413 -10.58 -11.06 -18.83
CA PHE A 413 -9.27 -10.40 -19.01
C PHE A 413 -8.10 -11.35 -18.78
N LEU A 414 -8.25 -12.30 -17.84
CA LEU A 414 -7.23 -13.32 -17.58
C LEU A 414 -7.19 -14.42 -18.64
N GLY A 415 -8.14 -14.46 -19.57
CA GLY A 415 -8.25 -15.54 -20.56
C GLY A 415 -8.54 -16.91 -19.95
N THR A 416 -9.03 -16.96 -18.71
CA THR A 416 -9.31 -18.20 -17.97
C THR A 416 -10.72 -18.73 -18.21
N SER A 417 -11.51 -18.06 -19.06
CA SER A 417 -12.91 -18.40 -19.32
C SER A 417 -13.32 -18.07 -20.75
N ARG A 418 -14.51 -18.54 -21.15
CA ARG A 418 -15.14 -18.18 -22.43
C ARG A 418 -15.81 -16.80 -22.27
N PRO A 419 -15.37 -15.76 -23.03
CA PRO A 419 -15.85 -14.39 -22.82
C PRO A 419 -17.38 -14.26 -22.82
N LYS A 420 -18.06 -14.92 -23.77
CA LYS A 420 -19.52 -14.81 -23.91
C LYS A 420 -20.27 -15.34 -22.68
N GLU A 421 -19.85 -16.48 -22.13
CA GLU A 421 -20.51 -17.12 -20.98
C GLU A 421 -20.23 -16.31 -19.70
N SER A 422 -18.99 -15.88 -19.49
CA SER A 422 -18.60 -15.09 -18.31
C SER A 422 -19.22 -13.70 -18.29
N ILE A 423 -19.30 -13.02 -19.45
CA ILE A 423 -19.98 -11.71 -19.54
C ILE A 423 -21.48 -11.86 -19.25
N ALA A 424 -22.14 -12.89 -19.80
CA ALA A 424 -23.55 -13.14 -19.51
C ALA A 424 -23.79 -13.37 -18.02
N LYS A 425 -22.93 -14.17 -17.37
CA LYS A 425 -23.02 -14.44 -15.93
C LYS A 425 -22.73 -13.20 -15.08
N ALA A 426 -21.74 -12.39 -15.47
CA ALA A 426 -21.44 -11.13 -14.82
C ALA A 426 -22.63 -10.16 -14.88
N ILE A 427 -23.31 -10.08 -16.03
CA ILE A 427 -24.52 -9.26 -16.21
C ILE A 427 -25.65 -9.75 -15.30
N GLU A 428 -25.94 -11.06 -15.30
CA GLU A 428 -26.99 -11.67 -14.46
C GLU A 428 -26.78 -11.30 -12.98
N LEU A 429 -25.57 -11.51 -12.46
CA LEU A 429 -25.24 -11.25 -11.06
C LEU A 429 -25.25 -9.76 -10.72
N THR A 430 -24.75 -8.91 -11.61
CA THR A 430 -24.77 -7.46 -11.41
C THR A 430 -26.20 -6.92 -11.42
N MET A 431 -27.06 -7.39 -12.33
CA MET A 431 -28.48 -7.04 -12.35
C MET A 431 -29.20 -7.55 -11.10
N LYS A 432 -28.88 -8.75 -10.63
CA LYS A 432 -29.42 -9.29 -9.38
C LYS A 432 -29.05 -8.40 -8.18
N ALA A 433 -27.80 -7.93 -8.10
CA ALA A 433 -27.38 -6.96 -7.09
C ALA A 433 -28.19 -5.67 -7.18
N LEU A 434 -28.34 -5.10 -8.38
CA LEU A 434 -29.06 -3.84 -8.61
C LEU A 434 -30.57 -3.94 -8.36
N ALA A 435 -31.17 -5.11 -8.55
CA ALA A 435 -32.56 -5.37 -8.21
C ALA A 435 -32.80 -5.37 -6.69
N MET A 436 -31.80 -5.76 -5.89
CA MET A 436 -31.86 -5.67 -4.43
C MET A 436 -31.51 -4.27 -3.92
N ASN A 437 -30.49 -3.66 -4.51
CA ASN A 437 -30.06 -2.32 -4.17
C ASN A 437 -29.71 -1.53 -5.44
N GLY A 438 -30.65 -0.66 -5.84
CA GLY A 438 -30.51 0.17 -7.03
C GLY A 438 -29.54 1.34 -6.89
N SER A 439 -28.99 1.62 -5.70
CA SER A 439 -28.06 2.73 -5.47
C SER A 439 -26.57 2.33 -5.54
N LEU A 440 -26.24 1.07 -5.86
CA LEU A 440 -24.86 0.61 -6.03
C LEU A 440 -24.19 1.24 -7.27
N ALA A 441 -23.56 2.40 -7.09
CA ALA A 441 -22.93 3.18 -8.15
C ALA A 441 -21.89 2.39 -8.96
N ASP A 442 -20.97 1.71 -8.29
CA ASP A 442 -19.91 0.91 -8.93
C ASP A 442 -20.48 -0.28 -9.71
N ALA A 443 -21.57 -0.88 -9.22
CA ALA A 443 -22.26 -1.97 -9.91
C ALA A 443 -22.95 -1.46 -11.19
N ARG A 444 -23.55 -0.27 -11.18
CA ARG A 444 -24.11 0.35 -12.39
C ARG A 444 -23.05 0.71 -13.42
N GLY A 445 -21.94 1.33 -12.98
CA GLY A 445 -20.79 1.59 -13.85
C GLY A 445 -20.26 0.31 -14.50
N ARG A 446 -20.12 -0.76 -13.71
CA ARG A 446 -19.69 -2.07 -14.21
C ARG A 446 -20.70 -2.67 -15.19
N LEU A 447 -22.00 -2.57 -14.91
CA LEU A 447 -23.04 -3.01 -15.84
C LEU A 447 -22.91 -2.28 -17.18
N GLY A 448 -22.60 -0.98 -17.15
CA GLY A 448 -22.34 -0.19 -18.34
C GLY A 448 -21.18 -0.73 -19.18
N VAL A 449 -20.08 -1.11 -18.52
CA VAL A 449 -18.96 -1.79 -19.19
C VAL A 449 -19.42 -3.11 -19.78
N LEU A 450 -20.07 -3.98 -19.01
CA LEU A 450 -20.54 -5.29 -19.49
C LEU A 450 -21.51 -5.20 -20.67
N TYR A 451 -22.34 -4.16 -20.72
CA TYR A 451 -23.20 -3.85 -21.86
C TYR A 451 -22.40 -3.46 -23.10
N SER A 452 -21.31 -2.70 -22.94
CA SER A 452 -20.38 -2.42 -24.05
C SER A 452 -19.76 -3.71 -24.63
N TRP A 453 -19.41 -4.68 -23.77
CA TRP A 453 -18.93 -6.00 -24.20
C TRP A 453 -19.99 -6.85 -24.92
N SER A 454 -21.27 -6.50 -24.76
CA SER A 454 -22.41 -7.13 -25.44
C SER A 454 -22.92 -6.31 -26.64
N GLY A 455 -22.23 -5.23 -27.03
CA GLY A 455 -22.63 -4.33 -28.11
C GLY A 455 -23.76 -3.35 -27.76
N ARG A 456 -24.19 -3.29 -26.50
CA ARG A 456 -25.28 -2.44 -25.99
C ARG A 456 -24.74 -1.11 -25.45
N TYR A 457 -24.18 -0.29 -26.34
CA TYR A 457 -23.44 0.90 -25.95
C TYR A 457 -24.31 1.98 -25.28
N ASP A 458 -25.50 2.25 -25.82
CA ASP A 458 -26.33 3.36 -25.33
C ASP A 458 -26.95 3.01 -23.95
N GLU A 459 -27.42 1.77 -23.77
CA GLU A 459 -27.78 1.23 -22.45
C GLU A 459 -26.59 1.29 -21.48
N GLY A 460 -25.39 0.99 -21.99
CA GLY A 460 -24.19 0.98 -21.17
C GLY A 460 -23.80 2.38 -20.66
N ILE A 461 -23.94 3.40 -21.51
CA ILE A 461 -23.71 4.80 -21.13
C ILE A 461 -24.72 5.22 -20.07
N ALA A 462 -26.01 4.94 -20.28
CA ALA A 462 -27.07 5.33 -19.35
C ALA A 462 -26.85 4.75 -17.94
N GLU A 463 -26.48 3.46 -17.85
CA GLU A 463 -26.17 2.85 -16.55
C GLU A 463 -24.94 3.45 -15.89
N ALA A 464 -23.87 3.71 -16.66
CA ALA A 464 -22.65 4.29 -16.09
C ALA A 464 -22.82 5.76 -15.66
N GLU A 465 -23.59 6.56 -16.41
CA GLU A 465 -23.98 7.93 -16.04
C GLU A 465 -24.79 7.89 -14.74
N ARG A 466 -25.78 6.98 -14.65
CA ARG A 466 -26.58 6.82 -13.44
C ARG A 466 -25.73 6.41 -12.23
N GLY A 467 -24.71 5.59 -12.43
CA GLY A 467 -23.73 5.25 -11.39
C GLY A 467 -23.02 6.49 -10.84
N VAL A 468 -22.52 7.37 -11.71
CA VAL A 468 -21.85 8.62 -11.31
C VAL A 468 -22.82 9.62 -10.68
N GLU A 469 -24.09 9.64 -11.06
CA GLU A 469 -25.11 10.47 -10.40
C GLU A 469 -25.40 10.02 -8.96
N LEU A 470 -25.39 8.71 -8.71
CA LEU A 470 -25.65 8.14 -7.39
C LEU A 470 -24.49 8.35 -6.42
N ASP A 471 -23.26 8.20 -6.92
CA ASP A 471 -22.02 8.48 -6.20
C ASP A 471 -21.08 9.35 -7.05
N PRO A 472 -21.19 10.68 -6.92
CA PRO A 472 -20.35 11.62 -7.67
C PRO A 472 -18.87 11.56 -7.33
N ASN A 473 -18.48 11.01 -6.17
CA ASN A 473 -17.10 10.91 -5.71
C ASN A 473 -16.52 9.48 -5.84
N SER A 474 -17.28 8.50 -6.34
CA SER A 474 -16.70 7.20 -6.68
C SER A 474 -15.73 7.32 -7.86
N ALA A 475 -14.43 7.20 -7.56
CA ALA A 475 -13.40 7.14 -8.59
C ALA A 475 -13.64 5.96 -9.55
N THR A 476 -14.11 4.82 -9.02
CA THR A 476 -14.41 3.61 -9.79
C THR A 476 -15.59 3.81 -10.75
N ALA A 477 -16.69 4.44 -10.31
CA ALA A 477 -17.83 4.73 -11.17
C ALA A 477 -17.45 5.68 -12.31
N ASN A 478 -16.68 6.74 -12.02
CA ASN A 478 -16.15 7.65 -13.04
C ASN A 478 -15.20 6.92 -14.00
N PHE A 479 -14.34 6.02 -13.50
CA PHE A 479 -13.49 5.18 -14.34
C PHE A 479 -14.31 4.29 -15.29
N PHE A 480 -15.38 3.65 -14.80
CA PHE A 480 -16.24 2.84 -15.64
C PHE A 480 -16.97 3.67 -16.71
N LEU A 481 -17.53 4.83 -16.35
CA LEU A 481 -18.15 5.74 -17.32
C LEU A 481 -17.15 6.15 -18.41
N SER A 482 -15.92 6.50 -18.05
CA SER A 482 -14.88 6.80 -19.04
C SER A 482 -14.59 5.62 -19.98
N ASN A 483 -14.51 4.39 -19.46
CA ASN A 483 -14.33 3.19 -20.30
C ASN A 483 -15.47 3.02 -21.28
N VAL A 484 -16.71 3.14 -20.81
CA VAL A 484 -17.91 3.01 -21.65
C VAL A 484 -17.94 4.07 -22.75
N LEU A 485 -17.70 5.35 -22.40
CA LEU A 485 -17.63 6.44 -23.38
C LEU A 485 -16.52 6.19 -24.42
N ARG A 486 -15.34 5.73 -23.99
CA ARG A 486 -14.24 5.37 -24.90
C ARG A 486 -14.64 4.24 -25.85
N TYR A 487 -15.28 3.17 -25.34
CA TYR A 487 -15.74 2.07 -26.19
C TYR A 487 -16.86 2.48 -27.15
N ALA A 488 -17.72 3.41 -26.76
CA ALA A 488 -18.77 3.97 -27.60
C ALA A 488 -18.28 5.00 -28.63
N GLY A 489 -16.97 5.30 -28.68
CA GLY A 489 -16.36 6.28 -29.59
C GLY A 489 -16.48 7.75 -29.12
N ARG A 490 -16.93 7.98 -27.87
CA ARG A 490 -17.10 9.30 -27.24
C ARG A 490 -15.87 9.70 -26.42
N SER A 491 -14.66 9.44 -26.95
CA SER A 491 -13.40 9.58 -26.20
C SER A 491 -13.14 11.01 -25.71
N LYS A 492 -13.52 12.04 -26.48
CA LYS A 492 -13.37 13.44 -26.04
C LYS A 492 -14.17 13.76 -24.77
N GLU A 493 -15.37 13.20 -24.66
CA GLU A 493 -16.23 13.33 -23.48
C GLU A 493 -15.70 12.51 -22.29
N ALA A 494 -14.99 11.41 -22.58
CA ALA A 494 -14.37 10.58 -21.55
C ALA A 494 -13.19 11.27 -20.83
N ILE A 495 -12.50 12.23 -21.48
CA ILE A 495 -11.31 12.93 -20.92
C ILE A 495 -11.61 13.59 -19.55
N PRO A 496 -12.59 14.52 -19.43
CA PRO A 496 -12.87 15.14 -18.15
C PRO A 496 -13.30 14.13 -17.08
N VAL A 497 -14.00 13.06 -17.48
CA VAL A 497 -14.48 12.01 -16.57
C VAL A 497 -13.32 11.22 -15.95
N ILE A 498 -12.36 10.73 -16.77
CA ILE A 498 -11.21 9.99 -16.25
C ILE A 498 -10.25 10.88 -15.46
N ARG A 499 -10.11 12.15 -15.85
CA ARG A 499 -9.31 13.12 -15.08
C ARG A 499 -9.93 13.37 -13.70
N LYS A 500 -11.27 13.43 -13.62
CA LYS A 500 -11.97 13.48 -12.33
C LYS A 500 -11.73 12.22 -11.50
N ALA A 501 -11.80 11.03 -12.11
CA ALA A 501 -11.51 9.77 -11.41
C ALA A 501 -10.08 9.77 -10.81
N LEU A 502 -9.07 10.19 -11.58
CA LEU A 502 -7.69 10.33 -11.11
C LEU A 502 -7.49 11.45 -10.08
N ARG A 503 -8.38 12.45 -10.05
CA ARG A 503 -8.35 13.51 -9.03
C ARG A 503 -8.94 13.03 -7.71
N LEU A 504 -9.97 12.19 -7.76
CA LEU A 504 -10.58 11.51 -6.62
C LEU A 504 -9.67 10.39 -6.07
N GLU A 505 -8.87 9.77 -6.94
CA GLU A 505 -7.89 8.74 -6.60
C GLU A 505 -6.47 9.16 -7.06
N PRO A 506 -5.81 10.12 -6.37
CA PRO A 506 -4.48 10.61 -6.76
C PRO A 506 -3.40 9.52 -6.85
N ILE A 507 -3.54 8.45 -6.06
CA ILE A 507 -2.66 7.29 -6.05
C ILE A 507 -3.40 6.09 -6.65
N ALA A 508 -3.81 6.24 -7.91
CA ALA A 508 -4.62 5.23 -8.58
C ALA A 508 -3.86 3.94 -8.93
N PRO A 509 -4.61 2.81 -9.03
CA PRO A 509 -4.15 1.64 -9.77
C PRO A 509 -3.77 2.00 -11.22
N ASP A 510 -2.78 1.29 -11.77
CA ASP A 510 -2.22 1.58 -13.10
C ASP A 510 -3.29 1.59 -14.21
N VAL A 511 -4.33 0.76 -14.06
CA VAL A 511 -5.46 0.68 -15.01
C VAL A 511 -6.19 2.01 -15.23
N PHE A 512 -6.24 2.92 -14.25
CA PHE A 512 -6.83 4.24 -14.42
C PHE A 512 -5.99 5.10 -15.37
N VAL A 513 -4.67 5.05 -15.20
CA VAL A 513 -3.71 5.77 -16.04
C VAL A 513 -3.65 5.16 -17.44
N GLN A 514 -3.71 3.83 -17.55
CA GLN A 514 -3.85 3.13 -18.83
C GLN A 514 -5.10 3.60 -19.58
N ASN A 515 -6.23 3.70 -18.89
CA ASN A 515 -7.46 4.17 -19.50
C ASN A 515 -7.36 5.65 -19.91
N LEU A 516 -6.71 6.53 -19.13
CA LEU A 516 -6.45 7.92 -19.55
C LEU A 516 -5.61 7.97 -20.84
N ALA A 517 -4.53 7.20 -20.92
CA ALA A 517 -3.70 7.14 -22.12
C ALA A 517 -4.50 6.66 -23.34
N LEU A 518 -5.32 5.61 -23.17
CA LEU A 518 -6.20 5.10 -24.22
C LEU A 518 -7.29 6.11 -24.61
N VAL A 519 -7.82 6.89 -23.68
CA VAL A 519 -8.81 7.94 -23.94
C VAL A 519 -8.19 9.04 -24.80
N TYR A 520 -7.01 9.56 -24.44
CA TYR A 520 -6.30 10.55 -25.28
C TYR A 520 -5.96 9.99 -26.66
N PHE A 521 -5.44 8.76 -26.70
CA PHE A 521 -5.09 8.06 -27.92
C PHE A 521 -6.30 7.94 -28.87
N GLN A 522 -7.44 7.48 -28.33
CA GLN A 522 -8.68 7.31 -29.10
C GLN A 522 -9.38 8.65 -29.42
N ALA A 523 -9.01 9.74 -28.75
CA ALA A 523 -9.42 11.10 -29.10
C ALA A 523 -8.53 11.74 -30.17
N GLY A 524 -7.43 11.09 -30.56
CA GLY A 524 -6.43 11.59 -31.50
C GLY A 524 -5.38 12.53 -30.88
N ASP A 525 -5.35 12.67 -29.55
CA ASP A 525 -4.39 13.51 -28.85
C ASP A 525 -3.11 12.72 -28.54
N CYS A 526 -2.30 12.56 -29.57
CA CYS A 526 -1.04 11.81 -29.48
C CYS A 526 -0.06 12.40 -28.46
N LYS A 527 -0.06 13.73 -28.30
CA LYS A 527 0.85 14.40 -27.37
C LYS A 527 0.55 14.01 -25.93
N GLU A 528 -0.71 14.12 -25.51
CA GLU A 528 -1.12 13.79 -24.15
C GLU A 528 -1.13 12.28 -23.89
N ALA A 529 -1.45 11.46 -24.90
CA ALA A 529 -1.36 10.00 -24.79
C ALA A 529 0.06 9.53 -24.48
N VAL A 530 1.04 10.01 -25.25
CA VAL A 530 2.47 9.70 -25.05
C VAL A 530 2.96 10.21 -23.70
N ALA A 531 2.63 11.47 -23.35
CA ALA A 531 3.04 12.04 -22.06
C ALA A 531 2.46 11.24 -20.87
N THR A 532 1.24 10.73 -20.99
CA THR A 532 0.61 9.87 -19.97
C THR A 532 1.34 8.53 -19.85
N CYS A 533 1.70 7.91 -20.97
CA CYS A 533 2.48 6.66 -20.99
C CYS A 533 3.88 6.82 -20.38
N GLU A 534 4.55 7.96 -20.60
CA GLU A 534 5.90 8.22 -20.09
C GLU A 534 5.91 8.53 -18.58
N LYS A 535 4.93 9.28 -18.08
CA LYS A 535 4.89 9.75 -16.69
C LYS A 535 4.17 8.81 -15.74
N GLY A 536 3.09 8.19 -16.20
CA GLY A 536 2.06 7.66 -15.32
C GLY A 536 1.97 6.15 -15.27
N LEU A 537 2.44 5.44 -16.30
CA LEU A 537 2.40 3.98 -16.30
C LEU A 537 3.59 3.42 -15.53
N ARG A 538 3.30 2.71 -14.44
CA ARG A 538 4.33 2.01 -13.69
C ARG A 538 4.95 0.97 -14.62
N ARG A 539 6.29 0.94 -14.70
CA ARG A 539 7.01 -0.15 -15.36
C ARG A 539 6.95 -1.39 -14.47
N GLU A 540 5.80 -2.05 -14.46
CA GLU A 540 5.66 -3.41 -13.96
C GLU A 540 6.21 -4.34 -15.04
N PRO A 541 7.37 -5.00 -14.84
CA PRO A 541 8.09 -5.67 -15.92
C PRO A 541 7.28 -6.74 -16.66
N ASP A 542 6.28 -7.33 -16.02
CA ASP A 542 5.52 -8.45 -16.55
C ASP A 542 4.04 -8.11 -16.84
N ASN A 543 3.69 -6.81 -16.88
CA ASN A 543 2.33 -6.39 -17.20
C ASN A 543 2.13 -6.28 -18.73
N LEU A 544 1.70 -7.40 -19.35
CA LEU A 544 1.48 -7.52 -20.80
C LEU A 544 0.60 -6.39 -21.36
N ASN A 545 -0.47 -6.02 -20.64
CA ASN A 545 -1.42 -5.03 -21.14
C ASN A 545 -0.81 -3.62 -21.16
N SER A 546 -0.04 -3.24 -20.14
CA SER A 546 0.66 -1.95 -20.11
C SER A 546 1.65 -1.82 -21.28
N HIS A 547 2.42 -2.87 -21.55
CA HIS A 547 3.35 -2.88 -22.69
C HIS A 547 2.61 -2.81 -24.03
N ALA A 548 1.51 -3.57 -24.20
CA ALA A 548 0.71 -3.53 -25.43
C ALA A 548 0.08 -2.15 -25.67
N ILE A 549 -0.45 -1.50 -24.62
CA ILE A 549 -1.00 -0.14 -24.72
C ILE A 549 0.09 0.85 -25.14
N ARG A 550 1.27 0.81 -24.51
CA ARG A 550 2.37 1.72 -24.84
C ARG A 550 2.90 1.47 -26.25
N ALA A 551 3.03 0.22 -26.68
CA ALA A 551 3.39 -0.14 -28.05
C ALA A 551 2.39 0.44 -29.07
N ALA A 552 1.08 0.30 -28.81
CA ALA A 552 0.04 0.86 -29.67
C ALA A 552 0.11 2.40 -29.74
N VAL A 553 0.19 3.07 -28.59
CA VAL A 553 0.26 4.54 -28.51
C VAL A 553 1.52 5.07 -29.19
N TYR A 554 2.70 4.54 -28.84
CA TYR A 554 3.96 4.98 -29.42
C TYR A 554 4.03 4.71 -30.93
N GLY A 555 3.61 3.51 -31.36
CA GLY A 555 3.64 3.13 -32.77
C GLY A 555 2.71 4.01 -33.62
N TYR A 556 1.51 4.31 -33.14
CA TYR A 556 0.58 5.17 -33.88
C TYR A 556 1.05 6.63 -33.90
N CYS A 557 1.57 7.13 -32.78
CA CYS A 557 1.99 8.53 -32.60
C CYS A 557 3.42 8.83 -33.08
N GLY A 558 4.06 7.91 -33.80
CA GLY A 558 5.35 8.13 -34.46
C GLY A 558 6.59 8.01 -33.56
N ARG A 559 6.47 7.41 -32.38
CA ARG A 559 7.58 7.11 -31.45
C ARG A 559 8.12 5.71 -31.68
N GLU A 560 8.68 5.47 -32.86
CA GLU A 560 9.00 4.12 -33.33
C GLU A 560 10.02 3.36 -32.46
N ALA A 561 11.05 4.06 -31.98
CA ALA A 561 12.09 3.43 -31.16
C ALA A 561 11.52 2.90 -29.84
N GLU A 562 10.72 3.73 -29.18
CA GLU A 562 10.02 3.37 -27.94
C GLU A 562 8.97 2.29 -28.20
N ALA A 563 8.24 2.36 -29.31
CA ALA A 563 7.26 1.36 -29.69
C ALA A 563 7.88 -0.04 -29.83
N ARG A 564 9.05 -0.14 -30.48
CA ARG A 564 9.78 -1.41 -30.65
C ARG A 564 10.28 -1.98 -29.33
N ILE A 565 10.69 -1.13 -28.38
CA ILE A 565 11.08 -1.56 -27.03
C ILE A 565 9.89 -2.22 -26.33
N GLU A 566 8.73 -1.56 -26.34
CA GLU A 566 7.53 -2.12 -25.70
C GLU A 566 7.03 -3.38 -26.42
N ALA A 567 7.11 -3.44 -27.75
CA ALA A 567 6.78 -4.63 -28.52
C ALA A 567 7.68 -5.83 -28.18
N ALA A 568 8.98 -5.59 -27.95
CA ALA A 568 9.89 -6.65 -27.50
C ALA A 568 9.49 -7.20 -26.12
N GLU A 569 9.07 -6.34 -25.19
CA GLU A 569 8.56 -6.78 -23.89
C GLU A 569 7.24 -7.55 -24.01
N VAL A 570 6.32 -7.13 -24.88
CA VAL A 570 5.09 -7.89 -25.18
C VAL A 570 5.43 -9.31 -25.63
N LEU A 571 6.37 -9.47 -26.57
CA LEU A 571 6.79 -10.79 -27.08
C LEU A 571 7.63 -11.58 -26.08
N ARG A 572 8.38 -10.92 -25.19
CA ARG A 572 9.08 -11.57 -24.07
C ARG A 572 8.09 -12.20 -23.10
N ILE A 573 7.02 -11.48 -22.75
CA ILE A 573 5.99 -11.95 -21.80
C ILE A 573 5.07 -12.98 -22.46
N ASN A 574 4.66 -12.73 -23.70
CA ASN A 574 3.81 -13.64 -24.47
C ASN A 574 4.37 -13.85 -25.89
N PRO A 575 5.22 -14.88 -26.11
CA PRO A 575 5.79 -15.18 -27.42
C PRO A 575 4.75 -15.55 -28.50
N LYS A 576 3.51 -15.86 -28.11
CA LYS A 576 2.40 -16.18 -29.02
C LYS A 576 1.44 -15.00 -29.21
N PHE A 577 1.81 -13.80 -28.77
CA PHE A 577 1.01 -12.61 -28.96
C PHE A 577 0.78 -12.35 -30.45
N THR A 578 -0.46 -11.99 -30.82
CA THR A 578 -0.77 -11.48 -32.15
C THR A 578 -1.68 -10.26 -32.03
N VAL A 579 -1.54 -9.30 -32.93
CA VAL A 579 -2.41 -8.11 -33.00
C VAL A 579 -3.86 -8.54 -33.18
N GLU A 580 -4.12 -9.58 -33.98
CA GLU A 580 -5.47 -10.08 -34.21
C GLU A 580 -6.11 -10.65 -32.94
N SER A 581 -5.42 -11.54 -32.21
CA SER A 581 -5.97 -12.15 -31.00
C SER A 581 -6.22 -11.11 -29.89
N TYR A 582 -5.31 -10.14 -29.75
CA TYR A 582 -5.46 -9.06 -28.76
C TYR A 582 -6.62 -8.11 -29.09
N THR A 583 -6.77 -7.72 -30.36
CA THR A 583 -7.78 -6.72 -30.75
C THR A 583 -9.17 -7.31 -30.96
N ARG A 584 -9.29 -8.62 -31.21
CA ARG A 584 -10.57 -9.33 -31.38
C ARG A 584 -11.51 -9.16 -30.20
N ILE A 585 -10.97 -9.14 -28.98
CA ILE A 585 -11.76 -9.05 -27.73
C ILE A 585 -12.08 -7.61 -27.32
N LEU A 586 -11.55 -6.59 -28.01
CA LEU A 586 -11.77 -5.20 -27.63
C LEU A 586 -13.20 -4.76 -28.00
N PRO A 587 -14.00 -4.25 -27.05
CA PRO A 587 -15.43 -4.00 -27.25
C PRO A 587 -15.74 -2.63 -27.89
N TYR A 588 -14.89 -2.10 -28.77
CA TYR A 588 -15.17 -0.82 -29.45
C TYR A 588 -16.37 -0.90 -30.40
N LYS A 589 -17.24 0.11 -30.35
CA LYS A 589 -18.45 0.28 -31.21
C LYS A 589 -18.09 0.40 -32.68
N TYR A 590 -17.07 1.20 -32.99
CA TYR A 590 -16.65 1.46 -34.36
C TYR A 590 -15.34 0.75 -34.69
N GLN A 591 -15.28 0.16 -35.89
CA GLN A 591 -14.07 -0.49 -36.39
C GLN A 591 -12.91 0.50 -36.52
N SER A 592 -13.18 1.76 -36.87
CA SER A 592 -12.17 2.82 -36.94
C SER A 592 -11.39 3.00 -35.64
N ASN A 593 -12.05 2.91 -34.47
CA ASN A 593 -11.37 2.97 -33.17
C ASN A 593 -10.46 1.76 -32.92
N LYS A 594 -10.87 0.56 -33.38
CA LYS A 594 -10.03 -0.65 -33.32
C LYS A 594 -8.82 -0.53 -34.26
N ASP A 595 -9.03 0.02 -35.45
CA ASP A 595 -8.00 0.18 -36.48
C ASP A 595 -6.86 1.08 -36.00
N LEU A 596 -7.13 2.10 -35.18
CA LEU A 596 -6.09 2.91 -34.53
C LEU A 596 -5.12 2.04 -33.72
N THR A 597 -5.68 1.17 -32.86
CA THR A 597 -4.89 0.24 -32.02
C THR A 597 -4.13 -0.76 -32.89
N ILE A 598 -4.78 -1.35 -33.90
CA ILE A 598 -4.15 -2.30 -34.84
C ILE A 598 -2.97 -1.66 -35.55
N GLN A 599 -3.15 -0.45 -36.10
CA GLN A 599 -2.10 0.29 -36.80
C GLN A 599 -0.94 0.60 -35.86
N GLY A 600 -1.22 1.04 -34.62
CA GLY A 600 -0.20 1.31 -33.62
C GLY A 600 0.64 0.09 -33.30
N LEU A 601 0.00 -1.05 -32.99
CA LEU A 601 0.70 -2.30 -32.66
C LEU A 601 1.52 -2.83 -33.85
N ARG A 602 0.99 -2.76 -35.08
CA ARG A 602 1.73 -3.18 -36.28
C ARG A 602 2.93 -2.28 -36.56
N LYS A 603 2.80 -0.96 -36.39
CA LYS A 603 3.93 -0.02 -36.50
C LYS A 603 4.99 -0.25 -35.42
N ALA A 604 4.60 -0.78 -34.26
CA ALA A 604 5.53 -1.20 -33.21
C ALA A 604 6.30 -2.49 -33.56
N GLY A 605 5.90 -3.21 -34.61
CA GLY A 605 6.52 -4.46 -35.06
C GLY A 605 5.91 -5.73 -34.46
N LEU A 606 4.71 -5.65 -33.88
CA LEU A 606 3.99 -6.83 -33.37
C LEU A 606 3.30 -7.61 -34.50
N PRO A 607 3.33 -8.96 -34.44
CA PRO A 607 2.85 -9.85 -35.51
C PRO A 607 1.31 -9.95 -35.60
#